data_AF-A0A0F9QDW8-F1
#
_entry.id   AF-A0A0F9QDW8-F1
#
_cell.length_a   1.000
_cell.length_b   1.000
_cell.length_c   1.000
_cell.angle_alpha   90.00
_cell.angle_beta   90.00
_cell.angle_gamma   90.00
#
_symmetry.space_group_name_H-M   'P 1'
#
loop_
_entity.id
_entity.type
_entity.pdbx_description
1 polymer ?
#
loop_
_entity_poly.entity_id
_entity_poly.type
_entity_poly.pdbx_seq_one_letter_code
_entity_poly.pdbx_strand_id
1 'polypeptide(L)' 'MPGKVKHIPENSVCLIIKFQTMEEKSKLIQDEEFQKCKAQLESIILQRVVHMSHLQINLFY' A
#
# COMPACT_ATOMS: atom_id res chain seq x y z
N MET A 1 -0.86 -10.69 22.87
CA MET A 1 -2.17 -10.62 22.17
C MET A 1 -1.97 -11.11 20.75
N PRO A 2 -2.68 -12.14 20.27
CA PRO A 2 -2.61 -12.50 18.85
C PRO A 2 -3.28 -11.36 18.09
N GLY A 3 -2.45 -10.51 17.47
CA GLY A 3 -2.91 -9.38 16.68
C GLY A 3 -3.87 -9.88 15.62
N LYS A 4 -5.04 -9.25 15.50
CA LYS A 4 -6.01 -9.52 14.44
C LYS A 4 -5.27 -9.59 13.10
N VAL A 5 -5.08 -10.80 12.58
CA VAL A 5 -4.56 -11.00 11.23
C VAL A 5 -5.66 -10.44 10.32
N LYS A 6 -5.44 -9.26 9.76
CA LYS A 6 -6.36 -8.69 8.77
C LYS A 6 -6.36 -9.66 7.59
N HIS A 7 -7.49 -10.33 7.38
CA HIS A 7 -7.66 -11.22 6.25
C HIS A 7 -7.59 -10.37 4.97
N ILE A 8 -6.53 -10.56 4.19
CA ILE A 8 -6.38 -9.91 2.89
C ILE A 8 -7.15 -10.77 1.89
N PRO A 9 -8.15 -10.23 1.17
CA PRO A 9 -8.90 -10.98 0.16
C PRO A 9 -7.95 -11.59 -0.89
N GLU A 10 -8.28 -12.78 -1.42
CA GLU A 10 -7.42 -13.53 -2.37
C GLU A 10 -7.01 -12.72 -3.62
N ASN A 11 -7.78 -11.72 -4.04
CA ASN A 11 -7.48 -10.84 -5.18
C ASN A 11 -6.86 -9.48 -4.80
N SER A 12 -6.15 -9.40 -3.69
CA SER A 12 -5.56 -8.14 -3.22
C SER A 12 -4.08 -8.04 -3.53
N VAL A 13 -3.62 -6.83 -3.80
CA VAL A 13 -2.19 -6.52 -3.93
C VAL A 13 -1.75 -5.86 -2.63
N CYS A 14 -0.73 -6.42 -1.99
CA CYS A 14 -0.13 -5.82 -0.79
C CYS A 14 1.30 -5.37 -1.09
N LEU A 15 1.58 -4.10 -0.81
CA LEU A 15 2.92 -3.53 -0.89
C LEU A 15 3.41 -3.24 0.53
N ILE A 16 4.54 -3.84 0.91
CA ILE A 16 5.16 -3.65 2.22
C ILE A 16 6.49 -2.94 2.01
N ILE A 17 6.63 -1.76 2.60
CA ILE A 17 7.88 -1.00 2.58
C ILE A 17 8.36 -0.85 4.02
N LYS A 18 9.60 -1.26 4.27
CA LYS A 18 10.28 -1.11 5.55
C LYS A 18 11.30 0.02 5.46
N PHE A 19 11.28 0.91 6.43
CA PHE A 19 12.24 2.00 6.58
C PHE A 19 13.14 1.71 7.78
N GLN A 20 14.35 2.27 7.77
CA GLN A 20 15.24 2.18 8.94
C GLN A 20 14.92 3.28 9.95
N THR A 21 14.40 4.41 9.47
CA THR A 21 14.06 5.56 10.29
C THR A 21 12.66 6.11 9.99
N MET A 22 12.07 6.79 10.97
CA MET A 22 10.78 7.48 10.80
C MET A 22 10.88 8.65 9.80
N GLU A 23 12.05 9.27 9.67
CA GLU A 23 12.31 10.35 8.72
C GLU A 23 12.23 9.88 7.27
N GLU A 24 12.85 8.73 6.93
CA GLU A 24 12.76 8.15 5.60
C GLU A 24 11.31 7.82 5.21
N LYS A 25 10.55 7.24 6.15
CA LYS A 25 9.11 6.99 5.97
C LYS A 25 8.37 8.29 5.68
N SER A 26 8.61 9.33 6.46
CA SER A 26 7.91 10.62 6.34
C SER A 26 8.26 11.31 5.03
N LYS A 27 9.53 11.25 4.61
CA LYS A 27 10.01 11.77 3.34
C LYS A 27 9.33 11.09 2.16
N LEU A 28 9.24 9.75 2.15
CA LEU A 28 8.56 9.03 1.07
C LEU A 28 7.05 9.34 1.02
N ILE A 29 6.39 9.47 2.17
CA ILE A 29 4.95 9.81 2.21
C ILE A 29 4.69 11.21 1.63
N GLN A 30 5.62 12.15 1.80
CA GLN A 30 5.49 13.51 1.28
C GLN A 30 6.00 13.65 -0.17
N ASP A 31 6.63 12.62 -0.72
CA ASP A 31 7.19 12.63 -2.06
C ASP A 31 6.08 12.64 -3.13
N GLU A 32 6.11 13.63 -4.01
CA GLU A 32 5.10 13.82 -5.05
C GLU A 32 5.09 12.68 -6.07
N GLU A 33 6.26 12.13 -6.42
CA GLU A 33 6.36 11.04 -7.38
C GLU A 33 5.80 9.75 -6.79
N PHE A 34 6.09 9.47 -5.51
CA PHE A 34 5.50 8.37 -4.78
C PHE A 34 3.97 8.47 -4.71
N GLN A 35 3.43 9.66 -4.42
CA GLN A 35 1.98 9.89 -4.39
C GLN A 35 1.34 9.68 -5.77
N LYS A 36 1.97 10.15 -6.86
CA LYS A 36 1.51 9.90 -8.23
C LYS A 36 1.51 8.42 -8.57
N CYS A 37 2.61 7.72 -8.28
CA CYS A 37 2.72 6.27 -8.47
C CYS A 37 1.66 5.51 -7.66
N LYS A 38 1.44 5.89 -6.40
CA LYS A 38 0.39 5.30 -5.55
C LYS A 38 -1.00 5.47 -6.18
N ALA A 39 -1.35 6.68 -6.60
CA ALA A 39 -2.65 6.96 -7.22
C ALA A 39 -2.84 6.21 -8.55
N GLN A 40 -1.79 6.09 -9.36
CA GLN A 40 -1.81 5.29 -10.59
C GLN A 40 -2.01 3.81 -10.29
N LEU A 41 -1.35 3.27 -9.26
CA LEU A 41 -1.48 1.87 -8.87
C LEU A 41 -2.89 1.57 -8.34
N GLU A 42 -3.47 2.48 -7.53
CA GLU A 42 -4.86 2.40 -7.08
C GLU A 42 -5.83 2.39 -8.28
N SER A 43 -5.62 3.29 -9.25
CA SER A 43 -6.43 3.37 -10.47
C SER A 43 -6.34 2.09 -11.32
N ILE A 44 -5.13 1.56 -11.52
CA ILE A 44 -4.93 0.31 -12.28
C ILE A 44 -5.63 -0.85 -11.59
N ILE A 45 -5.55 -0.97 -10.27
CA ILE A 45 -6.19 -2.05 -9.51
C ILE A 45 -7.71 -1.95 -9.61
N LEU A 46 -8.26 -0.74 -9.55
CA LEU A 46 -9.70 -0.51 -9.74
C LEU A 46 -10.16 -0.81 -11.17
N GLN A 47 -9.33 -0.53 -12.19
CA GLN A 47 -9.68 -0.73 -13.60
C GLN A 47 -9.47 -2.17 -14.09
N ARG A 48 -8.46 -2.90 -13.58
CA ARG A 48 -8.12 -4.24 -14.07
C ARG A 48 -9.09 -5.32 -13.62
N VAL A 49 -9.87 -5.10 -12.56
CA VAL A 49 -10.66 -6.18 -11.96
C VAL A 49 -12.08 -5.70 -11.67
N VAL A 50 -13.01 -6.09 -12.55
CA VAL A 50 -14.48 -6.03 -12.35
C VAL A 50 -14.92 -6.87 -11.12
N HIS A 51 -13.98 -7.48 -10.39
CA HIS A 51 -14.17 -8.24 -9.15
C HIS A 51 -13.15 -7.83 -8.06
N MET A 52 -13.52 -6.87 -7.20
CA MET A 52 -13.12 -6.80 -5.77
C MET A 52 -11.61 -6.96 -5.46
N SER A 53 -10.75 -6.12 -6.04
CA SER A 53 -9.33 -6.04 -5.65
C SER A 53 -9.06 -4.87 -4.70
N HIS A 54 -8.35 -5.14 -3.60
CA HIS A 54 -7.93 -4.11 -2.64
C HIS A 54 -6.42 -3.89 -2.71
N LEU A 55 -5.97 -2.62 -2.74
CA LEU A 55 -4.57 -2.26 -2.52
C LEU A 55 -4.35 -1.94 -1.04
N GLN A 56 -3.42 -2.63 -0.39
CA GLN A 56 -3.00 -2.30 0.96
C GLN A 56 -1.50 -1.97 0.98
N ILE A 57 -1.19 -0.70 1.24
CA ILE A 57 0.18 -0.23 1.45
C ILE A 57 0.43 -0.11 2.95
N ASN A 58 1.36 -0.90 3.48
CA ASN A 58 1.75 -0.82 4.88
C ASN A 58 3.19 -0.28 4.98
N LEU A 59 3.34 0.84 5.69
CA LEU A 59 4.63 1.52 5.89
C LEU A 59 5.09 1.36 7.35
N PHE A 60 6.17 0.62 7.56
CA PHE A 60 6.74 0.32 8.88
C PHE A 60 8.12 0.95 9.06
N TYR A 61 8.41 1.41 10.28
CA TYR A 61 9.75 1.80 10.74
C TYR A 61 10.25 0.80 11.78
#